data_AF-A0A370QG94-F1
#
_entry.id   AF-A0A370QG94-F1
#
_cell.length_a   1.000
_cell.length_b   1.000
_cell.length_c   1.000
_cell.angle_alpha   90.00
_cell.angle_beta   90.00
_cell.angle_gamma   90.00
#
_symmetry.space_group_name_H-M   'P 1'
#
loop_
_entity.id
_entity.type
_entity.pdbx_description
1 polymer ?
#
loop_
_entity_poly.entity_id
_entity_poly.type
_entity_poly.pdbx_seq_one_letter_code
_entity_poly.pdbx_strand_id
1 'polypeptide(L)'
;MKTKVNIANVAQKKVFWDMDMNKLSAKEDKDVIIPRMLLATNEKTFRKDIASVEKVYTANEIYAVLKNTKERISNQVCRMVAARYNKPTFLRYKF
;
A
#
# COMPACT_ATOMS: atom_id res chain seq x y z
N MET A 1 -18.12 12.35 -7.36
CA MET A 1 -17.39 12.70 -6.12
C MET A 1 -17.03 11.41 -5.40
N LYS A 2 -15.75 11.03 -5.33
CA LYS A 2 -15.34 9.95 -4.41
C LYS A 2 -15.23 10.56 -3.02
N THR A 3 -15.97 9.98 -2.09
CA THR A 3 -16.01 10.28 -0.65
C THR A 3 -14.62 10.61 -0.10
N LYS A 4 -14.51 11.66 0.73
CA LYS A 4 -13.28 11.92 1.52
C LYS A 4 -13.02 10.70 2.39
N VAL A 5 -12.16 9.79 1.95
CA VAL A 5 -11.76 8.62 2.73
C VAL A 5 -10.79 9.10 3.82
N ASN A 6 -11.19 8.93 5.08
CA ASN A 6 -10.26 9.10 6.19
C ASN A 6 -9.44 7.82 6.36
N ILE A 7 -8.11 7.93 6.21
CA ILE A 7 -7.18 6.81 6.30
C ILE A 7 -7.23 6.12 7.67
N ALA A 8 -7.54 6.87 8.75
CA ALA A 8 -7.71 6.34 10.09
C ALA A 8 -8.80 5.26 10.20
N ASN A 9 -9.79 5.26 9.29
CA ASN A 9 -10.88 4.28 9.28
C ASN A 9 -10.54 3.00 8.51
N VAL A 10 -9.42 2.96 7.79
CA VAL A 10 -9.06 1.85 6.90
C VAL A 10 -7.72 1.22 7.29
N ALA A 11 -6.76 2.04 7.73
CA ALA A 11 -5.41 1.60 8.01
C ALA A 11 -5.21 1.15 9.47
N GLN A 12 -4.23 0.28 9.69
CA GLN A 12 -3.82 -0.15 11.02
C GLN A 12 -2.96 0.94 11.68
N LYS A 13 -3.32 1.38 12.89
CA LYS A 13 -2.60 2.47 13.60
C LYS A 13 -1.10 2.22 13.72
N LYS A 14 -0.68 0.97 13.97
CA LYS A 14 0.73 0.61 14.16
C LYS A 14 1.64 0.94 12.98
N VAL A 15 1.14 0.95 11.73
CA VAL A 15 1.96 1.25 10.55
C VAL A 15 2.11 2.76 10.29
N PHE A 16 1.40 3.60 11.07
CA PHE A 16 1.47 5.06 11.04
C PHE A 16 1.78 5.63 12.43
N TRP A 17 2.58 4.92 13.24
CA TRP A 17 2.84 5.27 14.64
C TRP A 17 3.46 6.68 14.83
N ASP A 18 4.10 7.20 13.78
CA ASP A 18 4.77 8.50 13.68
C ASP A 18 3.90 9.59 12.99
N MET A 19 2.68 9.28 12.53
CA MET A 19 1.86 10.19 11.73
C MET A 19 0.44 10.36 12.28
N ASP A 20 -0.10 11.58 12.18
CA ASP A 20 -1.51 11.84 12.46
C ASP A 20 -2.38 11.38 11.28
N MET A 21 -2.95 10.18 11.40
CA MET A 21 -3.75 9.54 10.36
C MET A 21 -4.99 10.35 9.94
N ASN A 22 -5.51 11.24 10.79
CA ASN A 22 -6.67 12.06 10.46
C ASN A 22 -6.32 13.23 9.53
N LYS A 23 -5.03 13.57 9.43
CA LYS A 23 -4.53 14.65 8.56
C LYS A 23 -4.01 14.12 7.23
N LEU A 24 -3.90 12.80 7.07
CA LEU A 24 -3.46 12.18 5.81
C LEU A 24 -4.50 12.37 4.71
N SER A 25 -4.06 12.98 3.62
CA SER A 25 -4.80 13.06 2.37
C SER A 25 -4.63 11.76 1.61
N ALA A 26 -5.74 11.03 1.41
CA ALA A 26 -5.72 9.82 0.59
C ALA A 26 -5.13 10.07 -0.82
N LYS A 27 -5.27 11.28 -1.38
CA LYS A 27 -4.77 11.61 -2.71
C LYS A 27 -3.30 12.03 -2.72
N GLU A 28 -2.91 12.95 -1.84
CA GLU A 28 -1.58 13.56 -1.85
C GLU A 28 -0.54 12.66 -1.16
N ASP A 29 -0.93 11.94 -0.11
CA ASP A 29 -0.02 11.14 0.71
C ASP A 29 0.05 9.67 0.29
N LYS A 30 -0.50 9.32 -0.89
CA LYS A 30 -0.59 7.92 -1.36
C LYS A 30 0.78 7.22 -1.43
N ASP A 31 1.84 7.97 -1.70
CA ASP A 31 3.21 7.47 -1.83
C ASP A 31 3.78 6.95 -0.51
N VAL A 32 3.19 7.37 0.61
CA VAL A 32 3.48 6.90 1.97
C VAL A 32 2.41 5.92 2.45
N ILE A 33 1.13 6.19 2.16
CA ILE A 33 0.01 5.38 2.66
C ILE A 33 0.05 3.95 2.11
N ILE A 34 0.12 3.80 0.78
CA ILE A 34 0.09 2.50 0.10
C ILE A 34 1.19 1.55 0.61
N PRO A 35 2.48 1.95 0.59
CA PRO A 35 3.53 1.07 1.07
C PRO A 35 3.37 0.74 2.56
N ARG A 36 3.05 1.71 3.42
CA ARG A 36 2.90 1.46 4.86
C ARG A 36 1.77 0.49 5.19
N MET A 37 0.64 0.57 4.47
CA MET A 37 -0.45 -0.39 4.63
C MET A 37 -0.05 -1.83 4.28
N LEU A 38 0.94 -2.01 3.40
CA LEU A 38 1.44 -3.32 2.98
C LEU A 38 2.77 -3.71 3.63
N LEU A 39 3.37 -2.82 4.42
CA LEU A 39 4.69 -3.01 5.02
C LEU A 39 4.76 -4.26 5.90
N ALA A 40 3.72 -4.48 6.71
CA ALA A 40 3.66 -5.58 7.67
C ALA A 40 2.90 -6.81 7.12
N THR A 41 2.59 -6.85 5.82
CA THR A 41 1.85 -7.94 5.22
C THR A 41 2.72 -9.18 5.02
N ASN A 42 2.09 -10.35 4.99
CA ASN A 42 2.73 -11.63 4.66
C ASN A 42 1.76 -12.49 3.83
N GLU A 43 2.17 -13.67 3.37
CA GLU A 43 1.34 -14.53 2.52
C GLU A 43 -0.04 -14.87 3.12
N LYS A 44 -0.13 -15.00 4.45
CA LYS A 44 -1.39 -15.31 5.14
C LYS A 44 -2.33 -14.11 5.19
N THR A 45 -1.81 -12.89 5.36
CA THR A 45 -2.61 -11.67 5.52
C THR A 45 -2.76 -10.86 4.24
N PHE A 46 -1.94 -11.13 3.23
CA PHE A 46 -1.84 -10.34 2.00
C PHE A 46 -3.19 -10.07 1.34
N ARG A 47 -4.02 -11.10 1.17
CA ARG A 47 -5.35 -10.95 0.55
C ARG A 47 -6.25 -9.95 1.30
N LYS A 48 -6.19 -9.95 2.64
CA LYS A 48 -6.98 -9.04 3.47
C LYS A 48 -6.40 -7.62 3.45
N ASP A 49 -5.08 -7.52 3.54
CA ASP A 49 -4.38 -6.23 3.61
C ASP A 49 -4.52 -5.50 2.27
N ILE A 50 -4.25 -6.18 1.14
CA ILE A 50 -4.39 -5.59 -0.20
C ILE A 50 -5.83 -5.18 -0.52
N ALA A 51 -6.82 -5.98 -0.11
CA ALA A 51 -8.23 -5.63 -0.29
C ALA A 51 -8.61 -4.34 0.47
N SER A 52 -7.94 -4.04 1.58
CA SER A 52 -8.15 -2.79 2.32
C SER A 52 -7.56 -1.59 1.59
N VAL A 53 -6.41 -1.76 0.93
CA VAL A 53 -5.81 -0.73 0.06
C VAL A 53 -6.66 -0.50 -1.20
N GLU A 54 -7.19 -1.58 -1.79
CA GLU A 54 -8.05 -1.56 -2.98
C GLU A 54 -9.38 -0.80 -2.77
N LYS A 55 -9.83 -0.62 -1.52
CA LYS A 55 -10.99 0.23 -1.20
C LYS A 55 -10.71 1.71 -1.46
N VAL A 56 -9.45 2.12 -1.45
CA VAL A 56 -9.03 3.53 -1.53
C VAL A 56 -8.34 3.81 -2.86
N TYR A 57 -7.53 2.87 -3.34
CA TYR A 57 -6.65 3.04 -4.50
C TYR A 57 -6.92 2.01 -5.58
N THR A 58 -6.72 2.41 -6.83
CA THR A 58 -6.80 1.50 -7.97
C THR A 58 -5.57 0.60 -8.04
N ALA A 59 -5.69 -0.55 -8.70
CA ALA A 59 -4.57 -1.46 -8.95
C ALA A 59 -3.39 -0.77 -9.66
N ASN A 60 -3.66 0.17 -10.57
CA ASN A 60 -2.62 0.92 -11.27
C ASN A 60 -1.88 1.89 -10.33
N GLU A 61 -2.60 2.58 -9.45
CA GLU A 61 -1.98 3.45 -8.44
C GLU A 61 -1.12 2.64 -7.48
N ILE A 62 -1.66 1.55 -6.93
CA ILE A 62 -0.94 0.68 -5.99
C ILE A 62 0.35 0.17 -6.62
N TYR A 63 0.25 -0.38 -7.84
CA TYR A 63 1.39 -0.91 -8.56
C TYR A 63 2.45 0.16 -8.87
N ALA A 64 2.03 1.33 -9.37
CA ALA A 64 2.94 2.43 -9.71
C ALA A 64 3.65 2.99 -8.47
N VAL A 65 2.91 3.17 -7.37
CA VAL A 65 3.47 3.67 -6.11
C VAL A 65 4.47 2.68 -5.53
N LEU A 66 4.12 1.40 -5.42
CA LEU A 66 5.05 0.40 -4.88
C LEU A 66 6.31 0.22 -5.73
N LYS A 67 6.21 0.43 -7.05
CA LYS A 67 7.37 0.38 -7.93
C LYS A 67 8.35 1.53 -7.66
N ASN A 68 7.84 2.72 -7.33
CA ASN A 68 8.62 3.96 -7.23
C ASN A 68 8.85 4.46 -5.80
N THR A 69 8.19 3.87 -4.79
CA THR A 69 8.23 4.34 -3.40
C THR A 69 9.64 4.38 -2.83
N LYS A 70 9.90 5.25 -1.86
CA LYS A 70 11.15 5.23 -1.07
C LYS A 70 11.03 4.40 0.20
N GLU A 71 9.81 4.00 0.56
CA GLU A 71 9.53 3.16 1.72
C GLU A 71 10.12 1.75 1.55
N ARG A 72 10.51 1.14 2.68
CA ARG A 72 11.15 -0.18 2.69
C ARG A 72 10.12 -1.29 2.51
N ILE A 73 9.84 -1.66 1.25
CA ILE A 73 8.93 -2.76 0.92
C ILE A 73 9.70 -3.98 0.45
N SER A 74 9.39 -5.14 1.02
CA SER A 74 10.07 -6.38 0.67
C SER A 74 9.75 -6.80 -0.77
N ASN A 75 10.73 -7.44 -1.41
CA ASN A 75 10.54 -8.00 -2.76
C ASN A 75 9.40 -9.04 -2.82
N GLN A 76 9.11 -9.72 -1.71
CA GLN A 76 7.99 -10.66 -1.63
C GLN A 76 6.66 -9.94 -1.80
N VAL A 77 6.46 -8.79 -1.15
CA VAL A 77 5.26 -7.96 -1.33
C VAL A 77 5.13 -7.51 -2.78
N CYS A 78 6.22 -7.05 -3.41
CA CYS A 78 6.20 -6.65 -4.82
C CYS A 78 5.76 -7.78 -5.75
N ARG A 79 6.25 -9.01 -5.51
CA ARG A 79 5.82 -10.22 -6.25
C ARG A 79 4.34 -10.53 -6.04
N MET A 80 3.86 -10.51 -4.80
CA MET A 80 2.45 -10.77 -4.48
C MET A 80 1.52 -9.75 -5.14
N VAL A 81 1.91 -8.47 -5.17
CA VAL A 81 1.15 -7.41 -5.84
C VAL A 81 1.16 -7.57 -7.36
N ALA A 82 2.32 -7.86 -7.96
CA ALA A 82 2.42 -8.11 -9.39
C ALA A 82 1.52 -9.29 -9.81
N ALA A 83 1.55 -10.39 -9.05
CA ALA A 83 0.68 -11.54 -9.25
C ALA A 83 -0.81 -11.20 -9.07
N ARG A 84 -1.17 -10.47 -8.01
CA ARG A 84 -2.56 -10.03 -7.73
C ARG A 84 -3.18 -9.26 -8.90
N TYR A 85 -2.38 -8.46 -9.60
CA TYR A 85 -2.84 -7.61 -10.70
C TYR A 85 -2.50 -8.13 -12.09
N ASN A 86 -1.95 -9.33 -12.21
CA ASN A 86 -1.45 -9.90 -13.46
C ASN A 86 -0.53 -8.92 -14.22
N LYS A 87 0.40 -8.30 -13.49
CA LYS A 87 1.38 -7.32 -14.02
C LYS A 87 2.80 -7.90 -13.95
N PRO A 88 3.75 -7.35 -14.72
CA PRO A 88 5.15 -7.75 -14.64
C PRO A 88 5.68 -7.66 -13.20
N THR A 89 6.50 -8.65 -12.81
CA THR A 89 7.15 -8.60 -11.49
C THR A 89 8.15 -7.45 -11.45
N PHE A 90 8.20 -6.75 -10.31
CA PHE A 90 9.21 -5.74 -10.02
C PHE A 90 9.82 -6.04 -8.65
N LEU A 91 11.07 -5.62 -8.46
CA LEU A 91 11.82 -5.79 -7.22
C LEU A 91 12.35 -4.42 -6.79
N ARG A 92 12.43 -4.22 -5.47
CA ARG A 92 12.98 -3.02 -4.84
C ARG A 92 14.47 -3.17 -4.55
N TYR A 93 14.92 -4.39 -4.29
CA TYR A 93 16.29 -4.70 -3.94
C TYR A 93 16.84 -5.77 -4.87
N LYS A 94 18.08 -5.60 -5.33
CA LYS A 94 18.86 -6.63 -6.01
C LYS A 94 19.73 -7.28 -4.93
N PHE A 95 19.51 -8.56 -4.68
CA PHE A 95 20.37 -9.38 -3.83
C PHE A 95 21.21 -10.27 -4.73
#